data_AF-N8RL63-F1
#
_entry.id   AF-N8RL63-F1
#
_cell.length_a   1.000
_cell.length_b   1.000
_cell.length_c   1.000
_cell.angle_alpha   90.00
_cell.angle_beta   90.00
_cell.angle_gamma   90.00
#
_symmetry.space_group_name_H-M   'P 1'
#
loop_
_entity.id
_entity.type
_entity.pdbx_description
1 polymer ?
#
loop_
_entity_poly.entity_id
_entity_poly.type
_entity_poly.pdbx_seq_one_letter_code
_entity_poly.pdbx_strand_id
1 'polypeptide(L)'
;MSVQERLNKSTVQFLKIAHHVVFARKRYENGRQIVVALIYIAQDAHPIAAITGTDRFWDCHDISKATRSIRRHNKNCLILDRRDFIFEKTEDLKGFNGIH
;
A
#
# COMPACT_ATOMS: atom_id res chain seq x y z
N MET A 1 -19.62 5.26 9.12
CA MET A 1 -18.14 5.14 9.07
C MET A 1 -17.79 3.67 8.89
N SER A 2 -17.28 3.24 7.73
CA SER A 2 -16.77 1.88 7.60
C SER A 2 -15.46 1.76 8.38
N VAL A 3 -15.34 0.71 9.20
CA VAL A 3 -14.10 0.41 9.90
C VAL A 3 -13.11 -0.09 8.86
N GLN A 4 -11.96 0.58 8.73
CA GLN A 4 -10.88 0.09 7.87
C GLN A 4 -10.44 -1.28 8.41
N GLU A 5 -10.42 -2.28 7.54
CA GLU A 5 -10.04 -3.64 7.94
C GLU A 5 -8.63 -3.66 8.53
N ARG A 6 -8.40 -4.54 9.50
CA ARG A 6 -7.10 -4.68 10.16
C ARG A 6 -6.11 -5.35 9.20
N LEU A 7 -4.90 -4.80 9.18
CA LEU A 7 -3.75 -5.41 8.51
C LEU A 7 -3.44 -6.78 9.10
N ASN A 8 -3.01 -7.73 8.26
CA ASN A 8 -2.53 -9.01 8.76
C ASN A 8 -1.12 -8.87 9.38
N LYS A 9 -0.70 -9.92 10.09
CA LYS A 9 0.57 -9.94 10.83
C LYS A 9 1.77 -9.71 9.91
N SER A 10 1.80 -10.35 8.73
CA SER A 10 2.90 -10.23 7.78
C SER A 10 3.04 -8.81 7.24
N THR A 11 1.93 -8.18 6.85
CA THR A 11 1.93 -6.79 6.37
C THR A 11 2.45 -5.83 7.43
N VAL A 12 2.05 -6.03 8.70
CA VAL A 12 2.56 -5.22 9.80
C VAL A 12 4.08 -5.38 9.97
N GLN A 13 4.64 -6.59 9.77
CA GLN A 13 6.09 -6.79 9.82
C GLN A 13 6.81 -6.07 8.67
N PHE A 14 6.26 -6.12 7.45
CA PHE A 14 6.84 -5.39 6.32
C PHE A 14 6.80 -3.88 6.54
N LEU A 15 5.72 -3.33 7.10
CA LEU A 15 5.63 -1.90 7.42
C LEU A 15 6.71 -1.43 8.40
N LYS A 16 7.08 -2.25 9.39
CA LYS A 16 8.13 -1.90 10.36
C LYS A 16 9.50 -1.69 9.73
N ILE A 17 9.79 -2.41 8.65
CA ILE A 17 11.07 -2.37 7.93
C ILE A 17 10.97 -1.65 6.58
N ALA A 18 9.83 -1.04 6.27
CA ALA A 18 9.61 -0.38 5.00
C ALA A 18 10.58 0.80 4.81
N HIS A 19 11.28 0.81 3.69
CA HIS A 19 12.00 2.00 3.23
C HIS A 19 11.01 3.12 2.91
N HIS A 20 9.98 2.79 2.14
CA HIS A 20 8.91 3.73 1.80
C HIS A 20 7.61 2.99 1.48
N VAL A 21 6.51 3.73 1.50
CA VAL A 21 5.18 3.24 1.13
C VAL A 21 4.59 4.16 0.08
N VAL A 22 4.02 3.57 -0.97
CA VAL A 22 3.34 4.30 -2.05
C VAL A 22 1.86 3.97 -2.01
N PHE A 23 1.01 4.98 -1.95
CA PHE A 23 -0.41 4.81 -2.23
C PHE A 23 -0.64 4.85 -3.73
N ALA A 24 -1.18 3.76 -4.29
CA ALA A 24 -1.53 3.64 -5.71
C ALA A 24 -2.97 3.15 -5.86
N ARG A 25 -3.57 3.30 -7.05
CA ARG A 25 -4.91 2.77 -7.32
C ARG A 25 -4.80 1.37 -7.91
N LYS A 26 -5.51 0.42 -7.31
CA LYS A 26 -5.77 -0.86 -7.95
C LYS A 26 -7.13 -0.80 -8.64
N ARG A 27 -7.17 -1.17 -9.92
CA ARG A 27 -8.43 -1.42 -10.65
C ARG A 27 -8.67 -2.92 -10.76
N TYR A 28 -9.89 -3.34 -10.48
CA TYR A 28 -10.37 -4.70 -10.69
C TYR A 28 -11.04 -4.82 -12.07
N GLU A 29 -11.16 -6.04 -12.58
CA GLU A 29 -11.77 -6.33 -13.89
C GLU A 29 -13.19 -5.76 -14.04
N ASN A 30 -13.96 -5.72 -12.95
CA ASN A 30 -15.31 -5.15 -12.93
C ASN A 30 -15.33 -3.61 -12.87
N GLY A 31 -14.18 -2.94 -13.04
CA GLY A 31 -14.04 -1.49 -13.00
C GLY A 31 -13.97 -0.88 -11.59
N ARG A 32 -14.20 -1.67 -10.53
CA ARG A 32 -14.06 -1.21 -9.15
C ARG A 32 -12.61 -0.77 -8.91
N GLN A 33 -12.43 0.33 -8.18
CA GLN A 33 -11.11 0.80 -7.76
C GLN A 33 -11.03 0.90 -6.25
N ILE A 34 -9.84 0.64 -5.72
CA ILE A 34 -9.47 0.89 -4.33
C ILE A 34 -8.09 1.56 -4.30
N VAL A 35 -7.78 2.23 -3.20
CA VAL A 35 -6.42 2.71 -2.94
C VAL A 35 -5.68 1.64 -2.16
N VAL A 36 -4.50 1.25 -2.61
CA VAL A 36 -3.67 0.22 -1.96
C VAL A 36 -2.35 0.85 -1.53
N ALA A 37 -1.86 0.44 -0.36
CA ALA A 37 -0.50 0.75 0.08
C ALA A 37 0.47 -0.30 -0.48
N LEU A 38 1.41 0.14 -1.30
CA LEU A 38 2.53 -0.64 -1.81
C LEU A 38 3.75 -0.40 -0.92
N ILE A 39 4.27 -1.46 -0.32
CA ILE A 39 5.33 -1.41 0.68
C ILE A 39 6.65 -1.81 0.01
N TYR A 40 7.62 -0.91 0.05
CA TYR A 40 8.96 -1.14 -0.48
C TYR A 40 9.93 -1.33 0.67
N ILE A 41 10.58 -2.49 0.74
CA ILE A 41 11.59 -2.79 1.75
C ILE A 41 12.98 -2.20 1.40
N ALA A 42 13.20 -1.90 0.12
CA ALA A 42 14.37 -1.21 -0.40
C ALA A 42 13.96 -0.37 -1.62
N GLN A 43 14.81 0.56 -2.07
CA GLN A 43 14.51 1.49 -3.17
C GLN A 43 14.11 0.78 -4.47
N ASP A 44 14.82 -0.29 -4.86
CA ASP A 44 14.61 -1.01 -6.12
C ASP A 44 13.90 -2.37 -5.94
N ALA A 45 13.35 -2.62 -4.75
CA ALA A 45 12.63 -3.86 -4.48
C ALA A 45 11.27 -3.87 -5.20
N HIS A 46 10.81 -5.06 -5.60
CA HIS A 46 9.42 -5.20 -6.02
C HIS A 46 8.49 -4.92 -4.82
N PRO A 47 7.44 -4.10 -4.99
CA PRO A 47 6.56 -3.75 -3.89
C PRO A 47 5.77 -4.95 -3.36
N ILE A 48 5.54 -4.94 -2.05
CA ILE A 48 4.62 -5.85 -1.38
C ILE A 48 3.33 -5.07 -1.14
N ALA A 49 2.23 -5.53 -1.74
CA ALA A 49 0.94 -4.92 -1.50
C ALA A 49 0.43 -5.22 -0.08
N ALA A 50 -0.03 -4.19 0.62
CA ALA A 50 -0.60 -4.34 1.95
C ALA A 50 -1.91 -5.14 1.92
N ILE A 51 -2.02 -6.16 2.77
CA ILE A 51 -3.19 -7.02 2.85
C ILE A 51 -3.80 -7.08 4.26
N THR A 52 -5.10 -7.29 4.32
CA THR A 52 -5.89 -7.42 5.54
C THR A 52 -5.80 -8.83 6.10
N GLY A 53 -6.32 -9.03 7.32
CA GLY A 53 -6.50 -10.36 7.90
C GLY A 53 -7.45 -11.29 7.11
N THR A 54 -8.17 -10.77 6.11
CA THR A 54 -9.04 -11.56 5.20
C THR A 54 -8.38 -11.82 3.84
N ASP A 55 -7.06 -11.63 3.74
CA ASP A 55 -6.24 -11.79 2.53
C ASP A 55 -6.69 -10.92 1.34
N ARG A 56 -7.38 -9.83 1.63
CA ARG A 56 -7.75 -8.80 0.65
C ARG A 56 -6.74 -7.66 0.68
N PHE A 57 -6.62 -6.93 -0.41
CA PHE A 57 -5.88 -5.68 -0.40
C PHE A 57 -6.46 -4.72 0.65
N TRP A 58 -5.56 -4.07 1.38
CA TRP A 58 -5.94 -3.10 2.39
C TRP A 58 -6.38 -1.79 1.75
N ASP A 59 -7.69 -1.53 1.80
CA ASP A 59 -8.28 -0.31 1.23
C ASP A 59 -7.90 0.92 2.05
N CYS A 60 -7.10 1.79 1.43
CA CYS A 60 -6.54 3.01 1.98
C CYS A 60 -7.26 4.28 1.50
N HIS A 61 -8.55 4.20 1.13
CA HIS A 61 -9.30 5.39 0.67
C HIS A 61 -9.20 6.58 1.65
N ASP A 62 -9.21 6.34 2.96
CA ASP A 62 -8.92 7.32 4.00
C ASP A 62 -7.39 7.40 4.23
N ILE A 63 -6.73 8.18 3.37
CA ILE A 63 -5.27 8.37 3.37
C ILE A 63 -4.75 8.85 4.71
N SER A 64 -5.49 9.73 5.38
CA SER A 64 -5.12 10.28 6.69
C SER A 64 -5.09 9.19 7.76
N LYS A 65 -6.09 8.30 7.79
CA LYS A 65 -6.08 7.12 8.69
C LYS A 65 -4.98 6.13 8.31
N ALA A 66 -4.85 5.81 7.04
CA ALA A 66 -3.84 4.86 6.56
C ALA A 66 -2.42 5.35 6.91
N THR A 67 -2.12 6.62 6.66
CA THR A 67 -0.85 7.29 7.01
C THR A 67 -0.57 7.20 8.50
N ARG A 68 -1.55 7.51 9.36
CA ARG A 68 -1.39 7.36 10.82
C ARG A 68 -1.09 5.92 11.21
N SER A 69 -1.77 4.95 10.60
CA SER A 69 -1.52 3.52 10.89
C SER A 69 -0.12 3.08 10.46
N ILE A 70 0.34 3.51 9.29
CA ILE A 70 1.71 3.23 8.81
C ILE A 70 2.74 3.84 9.78
N ARG A 71 2.57 5.12 10.13
CA ARG A 71 3.48 5.84 11.04
C ARG A 71 3.52 5.28 12.47
N ARG A 72 2.47 4.59 12.93
CA ARG A 72 2.50 3.85 14.21
C ARG A 72 3.49 2.68 14.18
N HIS A 73 3.71 2.08 13.01
CA HIS A 73 4.64 0.95 12.84
C HIS A 73 6.03 1.39 12.41
N ASN A 74 6.12 2.45 11.60
CA ASN A 74 7.38 3.04 11.17
C ASN A 74 7.25 4.57 11.08
N LYS A 75 7.73 5.26 12.13
CA LYS A 75 7.55 6.72 12.29
C LYS A 75 8.17 7.54 11.16
N ASN A 76 9.32 7.08 10.66
CA ASN A 76 10.14 7.80 9.69
C ASN A 76 9.90 7.34 8.24
N CYS A 77 8.93 6.44 8.02
CA CYS A 77 8.63 5.94 6.69
C CYS A 77 8.28 7.10 5.74
N LEU A 78 8.95 7.13 4.59
CA LEU A 78 8.57 8.00 3.48
C LEU A 78 7.26 7.48 2.90
N ILE A 79 6.25 8.34 2.82
CA ILE A 79 4.93 8.00 2.29
C ILE A 79 4.68 8.87 1.08
N LEU A 80 4.39 8.22 -0.06
CA LEU A 80 4.18 8.86 -1.35
C LEU A 80 2.74 8.63 -1.79
N ASP A 81 2.11 9.68 -2.31
CA ASP A 81 0.79 9.58 -2.93
C ASP A 81 0.97 9.56 -4.45
N ARG A 82 0.81 8.38 -5.04
CA ARG A 82 0.84 8.15 -6.50
C ARG A 82 -0.46 7.51 -6.97
N ARG A 83 -1.60 8.03 -6.48
CA ARG A 83 -2.93 7.57 -6.91
C ARG A 83 -3.28 7.92 -8.35
N ASP A 84 -2.45 8.72 -9.02
CA ASP A 84 -2.43 8.90 -10.48
C ASP A 84 -2.07 7.59 -11.21
N PHE A 85 -1.20 6.78 -10.60
CA PHE A 85 -0.84 5.47 -11.11
C PHE A 85 -1.94 4.43 -10.80
N ILE A 86 -2.35 3.71 -11.84
CA ILE A 86 -3.38 2.68 -11.78
C ILE A 86 -2.79 1.37 -12.29
N PHE A 87 -2.83 0.33 -11.45
CA PHE A 87 -2.43 -1.02 -11.83
C PHE A 87 -3.64 -1.96 -11.80
N GLU A 88 -3.64 -2.94 -12.70
CA GLU A 88 -4.66 -4.00 -12.74
C GLU A 88 -4.09 -5.31 -12.19
N LYS A 89 -2.84 -5.60 -12.52
CA LYS A 89 -2.11 -6.80 -12.10
C LYS A 89 -0.79 -6.45 -11.40
N THR A 90 -0.21 -7.42 -10.71
CA THR A 90 1.06 -7.25 -9.99
C THR A 90 2.23 -7.02 -10.93
N GLU A 91 2.16 -7.52 -12.16
CA GLU A 91 3.18 -7.37 -13.19
C GLU A 91 3.32 -5.90 -13.63
N ASP A 92 2.23 -5.12 -13.56
CA ASP A 92 2.22 -3.69 -13.89
C ASP A 92 3.08 -2.87 -12.90
N LEU A 93 3.40 -3.45 -11.73
CA LEU A 93 4.27 -2.81 -10.73
C LEU A 93 5.76 -2.97 -11.06
N LYS A 94 6.11 -3.69 -12.14
CA LYS A 94 7.51 -3.89 -12.52
C LYS A 94 8.15 -2.55 -12.92
N GLY A 95 9.20 -2.16 -12.19
CA GLY A 95 9.92 -0.91 -12.41
C GLY A 95 9.21 0.33 -11.87
N PHE A 96 8.00 0.19 -11.31
CA PHE A 96 7.37 1.25 -10.54
C PHE A 96 7.94 1.23 -9.12
N ASN A 97 8.40 2.38 -8.64
CA ASN A 97 8.83 2.59 -7.25
C ASN A 97 8.18 3.83 -6.62
N GLY A 98 7.43 4.63 -7.40
CA GLY A 98 6.79 5.88 -6.94
C GLY A 98 7.75 7.03 -6.59
N ILE A 99 9.05 6.74 -6.44
CA ILE A 99 10.15 7.70 -6.31
C ILE A 99 10.70 7.87 -7.73
N HIS A 100 10.18 8.84 -8.48
CA HIS A 100 10.53 9.31 -9.84
C HIS A 100 9.26 9.52 -10.68
#